data_AF-A0A938L2K2-F1
#
_entry.id   AF-A0A938L2K2-F1
#
_cell.length_a   1.000
_cell.length_b   1.000
_cell.length_c   1.000
_cell.angle_alpha   90.00
_cell.angle_beta   90.00
_cell.angle_gamma   90.00
#
_symmetry.space_group_name_H-M   'P 1'
#
loop_
_entity.id
_entity.type
_entity.pdbx_description
1 polymer ?
#
loop_
_entity_poly.entity_id
_entity_poly.type
_entity_poly.pdbx_seq_one_letter_code
_entity_poly.pdbx_strand_id
1 'polypeptide(L)'
;MEVKEIMAIGAVTIEDTATVSEAAALMRRENVGMLVVRDESAATRGVVTDRDLFVRCVGEHHNPRACKASTHMSHPALTTRADADALDAARLMRRNRIRRLPVTDAGELVGVVSFSDIARAVQRGVHDVLLGSATPRGIKAPARAGTVTHYYTRLGVAGINLDQPIRRGDRIYFTGHTTDFDQVLDSIEIDHQQVDYANSGQPAAIRTNQRVRPGDGIFIDTTAA
;
A
#
# COMPACT_ATOMS: atom_id res chain seq x y z
N MET A 1 -7.97 -14.81 9.02
CA MET A 1 -8.04 -13.43 8.49
C MET A 1 -7.99 -13.57 6.99
N GLU A 2 -8.97 -13.01 6.32
CA GLU A 2 -9.11 -13.18 4.87
C GLU A 2 -8.24 -12.17 4.12
N VAL A 3 -7.77 -12.56 2.94
CA VAL A 3 -6.94 -11.69 2.09
C VAL A 3 -7.64 -10.37 1.75
N LYS A 4 -8.96 -10.38 1.52
CA LYS A 4 -9.73 -9.16 1.20
C LYS A 4 -9.71 -8.11 2.30
N GLU A 5 -9.43 -8.50 3.54
CA GLU A 5 -9.38 -7.61 4.70
C GLU A 5 -8.08 -6.80 4.75
N ILE A 6 -7.04 -7.27 4.05
CA ILE A 6 -5.67 -6.74 4.13
C ILE A 6 -5.06 -6.34 2.79
N MET A 7 -5.67 -6.74 1.67
CA MET A 7 -5.15 -6.44 0.34
C MET A 7 -5.21 -4.95 0.01
N ALA A 8 -4.31 -4.49 -0.86
CA ALA A 8 -4.50 -3.23 -1.55
C ALA A 8 -5.59 -3.38 -2.61
N ILE A 9 -6.61 -2.52 -2.53
CA ILE A 9 -7.70 -2.47 -3.50
C ILE A 9 -7.17 -1.85 -4.80
N GLY A 10 -7.47 -2.50 -5.93
CA GLY A 10 -7.01 -2.04 -7.24
C GLY A 10 -5.56 -2.45 -7.52
N ALA A 11 -5.39 -3.40 -8.44
CA ALA A 11 -4.09 -3.72 -8.97
C ALA A 11 -3.71 -2.71 -10.06
N VAL A 12 -2.46 -2.24 -10.06
CA VAL A 12 -1.93 -1.49 -11.20
C VAL A 12 -1.66 -2.48 -12.33
N THR A 13 -2.36 -2.30 -13.45
CA THR A 13 -2.31 -3.20 -14.60
C THR A 13 -1.60 -2.56 -15.78
N ILE A 14 -1.04 -3.39 -16.65
CA ILE A 14 -0.46 -2.97 -17.93
C ILE A 14 -0.82 -3.96 -19.04
N GLU A 15 -1.00 -3.47 -20.26
CA GLU A 15 -1.19 -4.33 -21.42
C GLU A 15 0.07 -5.14 -21.76
N ASP A 16 -0.13 -6.36 -22.27
CA ASP A 16 0.96 -7.26 -22.65
C ASP A 16 1.78 -6.78 -23.87
N THR A 17 1.24 -5.82 -24.62
CA THR A 17 1.90 -5.17 -25.76
C THR A 17 2.84 -4.04 -25.32
N ALA A 18 2.68 -3.52 -24.10
CA ALA A 18 3.45 -2.39 -23.61
C ALA A 18 4.94 -2.73 -23.47
N THR A 19 5.77 -1.73 -23.74
CA THR A 19 7.22 -1.81 -23.62
C THR A 19 7.68 -1.85 -22.16
N VAL A 20 8.92 -2.29 -21.94
CA VAL A 20 9.56 -2.20 -20.62
C VAL A 20 9.68 -0.75 -20.15
N SER A 21 9.90 0.21 -21.05
CA SER A 21 9.96 1.62 -20.70
C SER A 21 8.64 2.17 -20.20
N GLU A 22 7.52 1.78 -20.83
CA GLU A 22 6.17 2.14 -20.38
C GLU A 22 5.85 1.47 -19.04
N ALA A 23 6.23 0.20 -18.86
CA ALA A 23 6.10 -0.49 -17.58
C ALA A 23 6.87 0.22 -16.45
N ALA A 24 8.13 0.57 -16.68
CA ALA A 24 8.95 1.29 -15.71
C ALA A 24 8.39 2.70 -15.40
N ALA A 25 7.89 3.40 -16.43
CA ALA A 25 7.26 4.71 -16.25
C ALA A 25 5.96 4.61 -15.43
N LEU A 26 5.14 3.58 -15.68
CA LEU A 26 3.93 3.29 -14.92
C LEU A 26 4.27 2.92 -13.46
N MET A 27 5.23 2.02 -13.24
CA MET A 27 5.75 1.67 -11.91
C MET A 27 6.20 2.91 -11.13
N ARG A 28 6.94 3.82 -11.79
CA ARG A 28 7.38 5.08 -11.18
C ARG A 28 6.21 6.01 -10.85
N ARG A 29 5.27 6.18 -11.78
CA ARG A 29 4.14 7.11 -11.63
C ARG A 29 3.18 6.66 -10.54
N GLU A 30 2.83 5.38 -10.55
CA GLU A 30 1.93 4.77 -9.56
C GLU A 30 2.68 4.34 -8.29
N ASN A 31 4.00 4.52 -8.24
CA ASN A 31 4.88 4.14 -7.14
C ASN A 31 4.67 2.67 -6.70
N VAL A 32 4.63 1.76 -7.68
CA VAL A 32 4.47 0.32 -7.45
C VAL A 32 5.65 -0.45 -8.03
N GLY A 33 6.10 -1.49 -7.33
CA GLY A 33 7.18 -2.36 -7.82
C GLY A 33 6.70 -3.67 -8.46
N MET A 34 5.41 -3.75 -8.80
CA MET A 34 4.76 -4.88 -9.46
C MET A 34 3.61 -4.36 -10.31
N LEU A 35 3.52 -4.86 -11.54
CA LEU A 35 2.37 -4.68 -12.42
C LEU A 35 1.75 -6.02 -12.75
N VAL A 36 0.43 -6.05 -12.85
CA VAL A 36 -0.30 -7.19 -13.41
C VAL A 36 -0.43 -7.01 -14.91
N VAL A 37 0.10 -7.95 -15.67
CA VAL A 37 0.07 -7.91 -17.14
C VAL A 37 -1.23 -8.55 -17.63
N ARG A 38 -2.00 -7.82 -18.42
CA ARG A 38 -3.27 -8.25 -19.01
C ARG A 38 -3.21 -8.28 -20.53
N ASP A 39 -3.99 -9.16 -21.16
CA ASP A 39 -4.22 -9.12 -22.60
C ASP A 39 -5.34 -8.12 -22.98
N GLU A 40 -5.62 -8.04 -24.28
CA GLU A 40 -6.70 -7.24 -24.87
C GLU A 40 -8.10 -7.58 -24.34
N SER A 41 -8.30 -8.80 -23.82
CA SER A 41 -9.57 -9.23 -23.20
C SER A 41 -9.67 -8.87 -21.71
N ALA A 42 -8.67 -8.15 -21.19
CA ALA A 42 -8.46 -7.85 -19.79
C ALA A 42 -8.19 -9.09 -18.91
N ALA A 43 -7.86 -10.24 -19.50
CA ALA A 43 -7.53 -11.43 -18.74
C ALA A 43 -6.12 -11.30 -18.13
N THR A 44 -5.99 -11.71 -16.87
CA THR A 44 -4.70 -11.68 -16.16
C THR A 44 -3.77 -12.72 -16.75
N ARG A 45 -2.73 -12.28 -17.46
CA ARG A 45 -1.69 -13.17 -17.97
C ARG A 45 -0.66 -13.43 -16.90
N GLY A 46 0.03 -12.39 -16.45
CA GLY A 46 1.27 -12.53 -15.70
C GLY A 46 1.53 -11.38 -14.77
N VAL A 47 2.72 -11.38 -14.18
CA VAL A 47 3.20 -10.28 -13.33
C VAL A 47 4.61 -9.90 -13.72
N VAL A 48 4.92 -8.61 -13.66
CA VAL A 48 6.27 -8.10 -13.90
C VAL A 48 6.65 -7.15 -12.77
N THR A 49 7.88 -7.25 -12.28
CA THR A 49 8.40 -6.45 -11.16
C THR A 49 9.63 -5.64 -11.56
N ASP A 50 10.01 -4.64 -10.77
CA ASP A 50 11.24 -3.86 -10.98
C ASP A 50 12.47 -4.76 -11.19
N ARG A 51 12.53 -5.85 -10.41
CA ARG A 51 13.63 -6.82 -10.50
C ARG A 51 13.60 -7.58 -11.82
N ASP A 52 12.43 -7.93 -12.34
CA ASP A 52 12.33 -8.60 -13.63
C ASP A 52 12.80 -7.66 -14.76
N LEU A 53 12.37 -6.40 -14.74
CA LEU A 53 12.82 -5.41 -15.71
C LEU A 53 14.33 -5.18 -15.63
N PHE A 54 14.87 -5.07 -14.41
CA PHE A 54 16.29 -4.83 -14.21
C PHE A 54 17.16 -6.04 -14.60
N VAL A 55 16.77 -7.25 -14.16
CA VAL A 55 17.61 -8.44 -14.35
C VAL A 55 17.41 -9.04 -15.74
N ARG A 56 16.17 -9.12 -16.25
CA ARG A 56 15.85 -9.85 -17.49
C ARG A 56 15.80 -8.96 -18.74
N CYS A 57 15.55 -7.66 -18.60
CA CYS A 57 15.66 -6.73 -19.73
C CYS A 57 17.03 -6.05 -19.73
N VAL A 58 17.34 -5.27 -18.69
CA VAL A 58 18.58 -4.46 -18.65
C VAL A 58 19.81 -5.36 -18.52
N GLY A 59 19.78 -6.33 -17.61
CA GLY A 59 20.89 -7.27 -17.38
C GLY A 59 21.21 -8.16 -18.59
N GLU A 60 20.24 -8.37 -19.49
CA GLU A 60 20.42 -9.14 -20.73
C GLU A 60 20.65 -8.25 -21.96
N HIS A 61 20.86 -6.94 -21.76
CA HIS A 61 21.13 -5.96 -22.82
C HIS A 61 20.00 -5.80 -23.87
N HIS A 62 18.76 -6.13 -23.52
CA HIS A 62 17.59 -5.85 -24.35
C HIS A 62 17.28 -4.35 -24.35
N ASN A 63 16.78 -3.81 -25.48
CA ASN A 63 16.37 -2.41 -25.59
C ASN A 63 15.02 -2.17 -24.91
N PRO A 64 14.95 -1.44 -23.77
CA PRO A 64 13.71 -1.26 -23.01
C PRO A 64 12.62 -0.49 -23.76
N ARG A 65 12.96 0.23 -24.83
CA ARG A 65 12.01 0.99 -25.65
C ARG A 65 11.39 0.14 -26.77
N ALA A 66 11.91 -1.06 -27.01
CA ALA A 66 11.47 -1.93 -28.09
C ALA A 66 10.97 -3.29 -27.60
N CYS A 67 11.52 -3.83 -26.50
CA CYS A 67 11.04 -5.09 -25.94
C CYS A 67 9.79 -4.88 -25.08
N LYS A 68 8.90 -5.88 -25.12
CA LYS A 68 7.64 -5.89 -24.37
C LYS A 68 7.87 -6.31 -22.92
N ALA A 69 7.09 -5.76 -22.00
CA ALA A 69 7.09 -6.16 -20.60
C ALA A 69 6.66 -7.63 -20.44
N SER A 70 5.75 -8.10 -21.29
CA SER A 70 5.30 -9.50 -21.33
C SER A 70 6.41 -10.50 -21.67
N THR A 71 7.48 -10.09 -22.36
CA THR A 71 8.64 -10.96 -22.62
C THR A 71 9.44 -11.25 -21.35
N HIS A 72 9.35 -10.37 -20.35
CA HIS A 72 10.13 -10.46 -19.11
C HIS A 72 9.27 -10.81 -17.88
N MET A 73 7.94 -10.92 -18.04
CA MET A 73 7.01 -11.24 -16.96
C MET A 73 7.14 -12.69 -16.50
N SER A 74 6.62 -12.98 -15.31
CA SER A 74 6.36 -14.35 -14.88
C SER A 74 4.93 -14.73 -15.26
N HIS A 75 4.77 -15.90 -15.89
CA HIS A 75 3.50 -16.39 -16.45
C HIS A 75 3.38 -17.92 -16.26
N PRO A 76 2.19 -18.47 -15.95
CA PRO A 76 0.96 -17.76 -15.58
C PRO A 76 1.11 -17.02 -14.25
N ALA A 77 0.30 -15.97 -14.05
CA ALA A 77 0.27 -15.27 -12.77
C ALA A 77 -0.13 -16.24 -11.65
N LEU A 78 0.70 -16.35 -10.60
CA LEU A 78 0.29 -16.99 -9.37
C LEU A 78 -0.61 -16.03 -8.60
N THR A 79 -1.87 -16.40 -8.41
CA THR A 79 -2.89 -15.58 -7.74
C THR A 79 -3.32 -16.20 -6.41
N THR A 80 -4.03 -15.42 -5.61
CA THR A 80 -4.81 -15.90 -4.45
C THR A 80 -6.25 -15.43 -4.58
N ARG A 81 -7.18 -16.11 -3.90
CA ARG A 81 -8.57 -15.65 -3.81
C ARG A 81 -8.73 -14.58 -2.73
N ALA A 82 -9.71 -13.70 -2.90
CA ALA A 82 -10.06 -12.66 -1.92
C ALA A 82 -10.52 -13.24 -0.57
N ASP A 83 -11.23 -14.36 -0.60
CA ASP A 83 -11.71 -15.09 0.59
C ASP A 83 -10.71 -16.12 1.14
N ALA A 84 -9.50 -16.20 0.57
CA ALA A 84 -8.47 -17.11 1.07
C ALA A 84 -7.89 -16.61 2.41
N ASP A 85 -7.36 -17.54 3.20
CA ASP A 85 -6.64 -17.19 4.43
C ASP A 85 -5.28 -16.54 4.12
N ALA A 86 -4.97 -15.45 4.83
CA ALA A 86 -3.74 -14.68 4.64
C ALA A 86 -2.46 -15.52 4.90
N LEU A 87 -2.50 -16.50 5.81
CA LEU A 87 -1.37 -17.38 6.07
C LEU A 87 -1.11 -18.33 4.89
N ASP A 88 -2.16 -18.77 4.19
CA ASP A 88 -2.02 -19.58 2.99
C ASP A 88 -1.45 -18.77 1.83
N ALA A 89 -1.86 -17.51 1.68
CA ALA A 89 -1.22 -16.57 0.76
C ALA A 89 0.27 -16.38 1.11
N ALA A 90 0.62 -16.21 2.38
CA ALA A 90 2.02 -16.10 2.83
C ALA A 90 2.83 -17.38 2.54
N ARG A 91 2.23 -18.56 2.74
CA ARG A 91 2.85 -19.85 2.41
C ARG A 91 3.09 -19.98 0.91
N LEU A 92 2.13 -19.57 0.09
CA LEU A 92 2.26 -19.58 -1.37
C LEU A 92 3.38 -18.63 -1.83
N MET A 93 3.43 -17.42 -1.27
CA MET A 93 4.52 -16.47 -1.50
C MET A 93 5.88 -17.07 -1.16
N ARG A 94 6.03 -17.64 0.04
CA ARG A 94 7.27 -18.26 0.51
C ARG A 94 7.73 -19.41 -0.38
N ARG A 95 6.82 -20.34 -0.72
CA ARG A 95 7.12 -21.50 -1.57
C ARG A 95 7.63 -21.07 -2.95
N ASN A 96 7.05 -20.02 -3.52
CA ASN A 96 7.41 -19.52 -4.84
C ASN A 96 8.46 -18.39 -4.82
N ARG A 97 8.99 -18.04 -3.64
CA ARG A 97 9.98 -16.95 -3.43
C ARG A 97 9.53 -15.61 -4.01
N ILE A 98 8.22 -15.35 -4.00
CA ILE A 98 7.62 -14.07 -4.39
C ILE A 98 7.12 -13.34 -3.14
N ARG A 99 6.87 -12.03 -3.27
CA ARG A 99 6.47 -11.18 -2.14
C ARG A 99 5.08 -10.56 -2.29
N ARG A 100 4.44 -10.77 -3.44
CA ARG A 100 3.16 -10.19 -3.79
C ARG A 100 2.38 -11.19 -4.63
N LEU A 101 1.06 -11.18 -4.50
CA LEU A 101 0.12 -11.99 -5.26
C LEU A 101 -1.01 -11.10 -5.75
N PRO A 102 -1.37 -11.15 -7.04
CA PRO A 102 -2.65 -10.65 -7.49
C PRO A 102 -3.78 -11.39 -6.77
N VAL A 103 -4.80 -10.65 -6.36
CA VAL A 103 -5.97 -11.16 -5.66
C VAL A 103 -7.13 -11.20 -6.64
N THR A 104 -7.80 -12.34 -6.68
CA THR A 104 -8.95 -12.58 -7.55
C THR A 104 -10.22 -12.87 -6.76
N ASP A 105 -11.36 -12.42 -7.28
CA ASP A 105 -12.69 -12.79 -6.79
C ASP A 105 -13.56 -13.18 -7.97
N ALA A 106 -14.20 -14.35 -7.91
CA ALA A 106 -14.93 -14.96 -9.02
C ALA A 106 -14.16 -14.98 -10.37
N GLY A 107 -12.82 -15.03 -10.34
CA GLY A 107 -11.95 -14.98 -11.52
C GLY A 107 -11.50 -13.58 -11.95
N GLU A 108 -12.11 -12.54 -11.40
CA GLU A 108 -11.77 -11.15 -11.67
C GLU A 108 -10.65 -10.64 -10.77
N LEU A 109 -9.77 -9.81 -11.32
CA LEU A 109 -8.70 -9.17 -10.56
C LEU A 109 -9.27 -8.03 -9.70
N VAL A 110 -9.18 -8.17 -8.38
CA VAL A 110 -9.74 -7.19 -7.42
C VAL A 110 -8.68 -6.42 -6.64
N GLY A 111 -7.44 -6.90 -6.61
CA GLY A 111 -6.37 -6.23 -5.89
C GLY A 111 -5.04 -6.97 -5.90
N VAL A 112 -4.16 -6.57 -4.98
CA VAL A 112 -2.86 -7.23 -4.74
C VAL A 112 -2.66 -7.33 -3.24
N VAL A 113 -2.16 -8.48 -2.77
CA VAL A 113 -1.70 -8.65 -1.39
C VAL A 113 -0.20 -8.86 -1.38
N SER A 114 0.50 -8.15 -0.50
CA SER A 114 1.94 -8.29 -0.30
C SER A 114 2.26 -8.97 1.03
N PHE A 115 3.48 -9.50 1.14
CA PHE A 115 4.01 -9.98 2.39
C PHE A 115 4.01 -8.89 3.48
N SER A 116 4.25 -7.63 3.10
CA SER A 116 4.19 -6.50 4.02
C SER A 116 2.78 -6.25 4.55
N ASP A 117 1.74 -6.42 3.72
CA ASP A 117 0.36 -6.28 4.18
C ASP A 117 0.00 -7.36 5.21
N ILE A 118 0.45 -8.59 4.97
CA ILE A 118 0.28 -9.71 5.91
C ILE A 118 1.04 -9.43 7.22
N ALA A 119 2.31 -9.00 7.13
CA ALA A 119 3.13 -8.69 8.30
C ALA A 119 2.51 -7.57 9.15
N ARG A 120 2.01 -6.51 8.51
CA ARG A 120 1.30 -5.39 9.17
C ARG A 120 0.07 -5.88 9.90
N ALA A 121 -0.72 -6.75 9.27
CA ALA A 121 -1.92 -7.27 9.89
C ALA A 121 -1.63 -8.19 11.09
N VAL A 122 -0.55 -8.97 11.03
CA VAL A 122 -0.06 -9.74 12.19
C VAL A 122 0.41 -8.81 13.31
N GLN A 123 1.19 -7.78 13.00
CA GLN A 123 1.65 -6.80 13.99
C GLN A 123 0.49 -6.12 14.72
N ARG A 124 -0.55 -5.70 13.98
CA ARG A 124 -1.77 -5.14 14.55
C ARG A 124 -2.46 -6.13 15.49
N GLY A 125 -2.65 -7.38 15.06
CA GLY A 125 -3.28 -8.40 15.91
C GLY A 125 -2.49 -8.68 17.20
N VAL A 126 -1.16 -8.72 17.14
CA VAL A 126 -0.32 -8.89 18.35
C VAL A 126 -0.45 -7.67 19.27
N HIS A 127 -0.45 -6.47 18.69
CA HIS A 127 -0.60 -5.24 19.43
C HIS A 127 -1.95 -5.17 20.18
N ASP A 128 -3.05 -5.58 19.54
CA ASP A 128 -4.38 -5.62 20.16
C ASP A 128 -4.44 -6.60 21.34
N VAL A 129 -3.83 -7.77 21.19
CA VAL A 129 -3.74 -8.78 22.27
C VAL A 129 -2.93 -8.26 23.45
N LEU A 130 -1.81 -7.58 23.20
CA LEU A 130 -0.92 -7.07 24.25
C LEU A 130 -1.51 -5.87 25.00
N LEU A 131 -2.28 -5.00 24.33
CA LEU A 131 -2.89 -3.83 24.96
C LEU A 131 -4.26 -4.09 25.61
N GLY A 132 -4.77 -5.33 25.57
CA GLY A 132 -5.96 -5.71 26.32
C GLY A 132 -7.28 -5.21 25.73
N SER A 133 -7.36 -4.87 24.43
CA SER A 133 -8.65 -4.68 23.76
C SER A 133 -9.29 -6.05 23.51
N ALA A 134 -10.06 -6.51 24.49
CA ALA A 134 -10.68 -7.82 24.48
C ALA A 134 -11.65 -8.02 23.28
N THR A 135 -11.30 -9.01 22.46
CA THR A 135 -12.10 -9.89 21.59
C THR A 135 -12.52 -9.48 20.17
N PRO A 136 -12.36 -10.40 19.19
CA PRO A 136 -12.56 -10.16 17.76
C PRO A 136 -14.04 -10.26 17.38
N ARG A 137 -14.68 -9.11 17.16
CA ARG A 137 -15.88 -9.00 16.34
C ARG A 137 -15.88 -7.65 15.64
N GLY A 138 -15.64 -7.70 14.33
CA GLY A 138 -15.64 -6.52 13.46
C GLY A 138 -14.39 -5.68 13.64
N ILE A 139 -13.33 -6.05 12.91
CA ILE A 139 -12.27 -5.09 12.58
C ILE A 139 -12.97 -3.98 11.80
N LYS A 140 -13.37 -2.89 12.48
CA LYS A 140 -13.73 -1.66 11.77
C LYS A 140 -12.43 -1.19 11.12
N ALA A 141 -12.42 -1.12 9.80
CA ALA A 141 -11.35 -0.47 9.09
C ALA A 141 -11.10 0.90 9.75
N PRO A 142 -9.85 1.25 10.07
CA PRO A 142 -9.56 2.49 10.77
C PRO A 142 -10.15 3.65 9.95
N ALA A 143 -10.77 4.61 10.64
CA ALA A 143 -11.45 5.70 9.97
C ALA A 143 -10.42 6.60 9.30
N ARG A 144 -10.61 6.89 8.02
CA ARG A 144 -9.69 7.77 7.27
C ARG A 144 -9.73 9.17 7.86
N ALA A 145 -8.60 9.60 8.38
CA ALA A 145 -8.37 10.90 8.99
C ALA A 145 -8.13 12.00 7.96
N GLY A 146 -7.49 11.65 6.85
CA GLY A 146 -7.10 12.61 5.84
C GLY A 146 -6.02 12.10 4.91
N THR A 147 -5.27 13.03 4.34
CA THR A 147 -4.19 12.78 3.38
C THR A 147 -3.01 13.72 3.61
N VAL A 148 -1.81 13.22 3.32
CA VAL A 148 -0.60 14.04 3.26
C VAL A 148 -0.61 14.82 1.94
N THR A 149 -0.45 16.14 2.02
CA THR A 149 -0.31 16.99 0.84
C THR A 149 1.15 17.19 0.48
N HIS A 150 2.01 17.46 1.46
CA HIS A 150 3.44 17.75 1.26
C HIS A 150 4.28 17.32 2.46
N TYR A 151 5.57 17.09 2.25
CA TYR A 151 6.51 16.75 3.31
C TYR A 151 7.75 17.65 3.30
N TYR A 152 7.97 18.37 4.40
CA TYR A 152 9.10 19.28 4.59
C TYR A 152 10.27 18.53 5.25
N THR A 153 11.16 18.00 4.41
CA THR A 153 12.23 17.08 4.86
C THR A 153 13.15 17.66 5.94
N ARG A 154 13.47 18.96 5.87
CA ARG A 154 14.33 19.62 6.88
C ARG A 154 13.66 19.80 8.24
N LEU A 155 12.33 19.81 8.28
CA LEU A 155 11.55 20.04 9.50
C LEU A 155 10.97 18.74 10.07
N GLY A 156 10.90 17.67 9.28
CA GLY A 156 10.21 16.45 9.67
C GLY A 156 8.69 16.64 9.81
N VAL A 157 8.12 17.52 8.99
CA VAL A 157 6.71 17.94 9.10
C VAL A 157 5.96 17.58 7.83
N ALA A 158 4.78 17.00 8.00
CA ALA A 158 3.81 16.74 6.94
C ALA A 158 2.74 17.83 6.95
N GLY A 159 2.52 18.47 5.80
CA GLY A 159 1.28 19.20 5.55
C GLY A 159 0.18 18.20 5.21
N ILE A 160 -0.99 18.35 5.80
CA ILE A 160 -2.09 17.39 5.69
C ILE A 160 -3.43 18.11 5.42
N ASN A 161 -4.32 17.42 4.71
CA ASN A 161 -5.73 17.77 4.61
C ASN A 161 -6.53 16.75 5.42
N LEU A 162 -7.46 17.24 6.25
CA LEU A 162 -8.25 16.40 7.14
C LEU A 162 -9.66 16.16 6.59
N ASP A 163 -10.08 14.89 6.60
CA ASP A 163 -11.43 14.45 6.26
C ASP A 163 -12.32 14.30 7.52
N GLN A 164 -11.68 14.26 8.69
CA GLN A 164 -12.31 14.21 10.01
C GLN A 164 -11.38 14.86 11.03
N PRO A 165 -11.88 15.26 12.21
CA PRO A 165 -11.05 15.91 13.20
C PRO A 165 -9.98 14.99 13.81
N ILE A 166 -8.86 15.59 14.24
CA ILE A 166 -7.76 14.92 14.96
C ILE A 166 -7.40 15.72 16.23
N ARG A 167 -6.97 15.03 17.28
CA ARG A 167 -6.50 15.58 18.56
C ARG A 167 -5.06 15.18 18.84
N ARG A 168 -4.34 16.04 19.55
CA ARG A 168 -3.05 15.65 20.15
C ARG A 168 -3.30 14.51 21.13
N GLY A 169 -2.48 13.46 21.04
CA GLY A 169 -2.67 12.20 21.76
C GLY A 169 -3.35 11.10 20.94
N ASP A 170 -4.02 11.43 19.83
CA ASP A 170 -4.57 10.40 18.95
C ASP A 170 -3.45 9.56 18.36
N ARG A 171 -3.70 8.25 18.24
CA ARG A 171 -2.83 7.38 17.46
C ARG A 171 -3.26 7.41 16.00
N ILE A 172 -2.34 7.78 15.13
CA ILE A 172 -2.56 7.85 13.69
C ILE A 172 -1.66 6.89 12.95
N TYR A 173 -2.16 6.40 11.83
CA TYR A 173 -1.47 5.54 10.89
C TYR A 173 -1.26 6.26 9.57
N PHE A 174 -0.03 6.25 9.07
CA PHE A 174 0.28 6.65 7.71
C PHE A 174 0.42 5.42 6.85
N THR A 175 -0.36 5.37 5.77
CA THR A 175 -0.27 4.31 4.78
C THR A 175 -0.19 4.89 3.38
N GLY A 176 0.79 4.42 2.64
CA GLY A 176 0.95 4.71 1.24
C GLY A 176 1.92 3.72 0.62
N HIS A 177 2.36 4.01 -0.59
CA HIS A 177 3.16 3.09 -1.38
C HIS A 177 4.51 2.71 -0.74
N THR A 178 5.15 3.65 -0.04
CA THR A 178 6.43 3.44 0.69
C THR A 178 6.36 3.82 2.16
N THR A 179 5.17 4.17 2.65
CA THR A 179 4.96 4.73 3.96
C THR A 179 4.05 3.79 4.73
N ASP A 180 4.54 3.28 5.85
CA ASP A 180 3.81 2.34 6.66
C ASP A 180 4.33 2.39 8.10
N PHE A 181 3.74 3.28 8.87
CA PHE A 181 4.05 3.38 10.29
C PHE A 181 2.91 4.08 11.01
N ASP A 182 2.89 3.91 12.32
CA ASP A 182 2.00 4.63 13.21
C ASP A 182 2.79 5.55 14.15
N GLN A 183 2.09 6.53 14.70
CA GLN A 183 2.61 7.36 15.76
C GLN A 183 1.48 7.93 16.60
N VAL A 184 1.81 8.33 17.82
CA VAL A 184 0.96 9.24 18.61
C VAL A 184 1.19 10.65 18.10
N LEU A 185 0.11 11.41 17.88
CA LEU A 185 0.19 12.82 17.56
C LEU A 185 0.69 13.61 18.77
N ASP A 186 1.94 14.08 18.70
CA ASP A 186 2.57 14.91 19.72
C ASP A 186 2.52 16.42 19.39
N SER A 187 2.25 16.76 18.13
CA SER A 187 2.25 18.13 17.63
C SER A 187 1.27 18.30 16.46
N ILE A 188 0.41 19.31 16.57
CA ILE A 188 -0.46 19.78 15.50
C ILE A 188 -0.27 21.29 15.40
N GLU A 189 -0.07 21.79 14.18
CA GLU A 189 0.05 23.21 13.90
C GLU A 189 -0.95 23.63 12.82
N ILE A 190 -1.62 24.76 13.05
CA ILE A 190 -2.46 25.45 12.06
C ILE A 190 -1.95 26.88 11.98
N ASP A 191 -1.68 27.39 10.78
CA ASP A 191 -1.15 28.74 10.57
C ASP A 191 0.06 29.08 11.48
N HIS A 192 0.98 28.12 11.64
CA HIS A 192 2.17 28.19 12.50
C HIS A 192 1.92 28.33 14.00
N GLN A 193 0.71 28.04 14.47
CA GLN A 193 0.35 28.00 15.88
C GLN A 193 0.10 26.56 16.33
N GLN A 194 0.69 26.16 17.46
CA GLN A 194 0.42 24.85 18.05
C GLN A 194 -1.01 24.81 18.60
N VAL A 195 -1.72 23.74 18.26
CA VAL A 195 -3.09 23.48 18.68
C VAL A 195 -3.21 22.05 19.21
N ASP A 196 -4.16 21.82 20.12
CA ASP A 196 -4.47 20.47 20.61
C ASP A 196 -5.46 19.73 19.71
N TYR A 197 -6.08 20.42 18.74
CA TYR A 197 -7.17 19.92 17.93
C TYR A 197 -7.22 20.60 16.56
N ALA A 198 -7.49 19.82 15.51
CA ALA A 198 -7.76 20.31 14.16
C ALA A 198 -9.04 19.70 13.61
N ASN A 199 -9.89 20.51 12.97
CA ASN A 199 -11.16 20.05 12.40
C ASN A 199 -10.99 19.50 10.98
N SER A 200 -11.98 18.73 10.53
CA SER A 200 -12.16 18.38 9.13
C SER A 200 -12.13 19.62 8.23
N GLY A 201 -11.52 19.49 7.05
CA GLY A 201 -11.43 20.55 6.04
C GLY A 201 -10.38 21.63 6.34
N GLN A 202 -9.72 21.59 7.50
CA GLN A 202 -8.65 22.52 7.84
C GLN A 202 -7.29 21.95 7.41
N PRO A 203 -6.48 22.72 6.66
CA PRO A 203 -5.08 22.39 6.48
C PRO A 203 -4.36 22.41 7.82
N ALA A 204 -3.60 21.37 8.11
CA ALA A 204 -2.78 21.28 9.31
C ALA A 204 -1.38 20.82 8.95
N ALA A 205 -0.44 21.06 9.86
CA ALA A 205 0.91 20.54 9.81
C ALA A 205 1.13 19.65 11.05
N ILE A 206 1.68 18.46 10.83
CA ILE A 206 1.99 17.53 11.91
C ILE A 206 3.43 17.06 11.79
N ARG A 207 4.11 16.91 12.93
CA ARG A 207 5.43 16.31 12.97
C ARG A 207 5.31 14.82 12.72
N THR A 208 6.19 14.26 11.92
CA THR A 208 6.19 12.83 11.61
C THR A 208 7.53 12.18 11.95
N ASN A 209 7.47 11.04 12.63
CA ASN A 209 8.67 10.30 13.07
C ASN A 209 9.44 9.68 11.90
N GLN A 210 8.76 9.46 10.77
CA GLN A 210 9.35 8.99 9.54
C GLN A 210 8.91 9.86 8.37
N ARG A 211 9.64 9.73 7.26
CA ARG A 211 9.31 10.44 6.03
C ARG A 211 7.99 9.94 5.45
N VAL A 212 7.08 10.86 5.19
CA VAL A 212 5.83 10.63 4.45
C VAL A 212 5.90 11.21 3.03
N ARG A 213 4.90 10.90 2.21
CA ARG A 213 4.78 11.28 0.79
C ARG A 213 3.45 11.98 0.53
N PRO A 214 3.41 12.95 -0.40
CA PRO A 214 2.15 13.42 -0.96
C PRO A 214 1.27 12.25 -1.41
N GLY A 215 0.01 12.26 -1.01
CA GLY A 215 -0.96 11.21 -1.30
C GLY A 215 -1.05 10.10 -0.25
N ASP A 216 -0.12 10.01 0.70
CA ASP A 216 -0.24 9.03 1.79
C ASP A 216 -1.53 9.27 2.57
N GLY A 217 -2.29 8.20 2.81
CA GLY A 217 -3.50 8.24 3.61
C GLY A 217 -3.17 8.26 5.10
N ILE A 218 -3.94 9.03 5.84
CA ILE A 218 -3.85 9.14 7.31
C ILE A 218 -5.11 8.51 7.88
N PHE A 219 -4.98 7.68 8.91
CA PHE A 219 -6.09 6.98 9.54
C PHE A 219 -5.98 7.08 11.05
N ILE A 220 -7.10 7.24 11.76
CA ILE A 220 -7.13 7.27 13.23
C ILE A 220 -7.49 5.88 13.75
N ASP A 221 -6.78 5.45 14.80
CA ASP A 221 -7.20 4.31 15.61
C ASP A 221 -8.41 4.72 16.47
N THR A 222 -9.62 4.34 16.07
CA THR A 222 -10.85 4.64 16.85
C THR A 222 -11.10 3.64 17.98
N THR A 223 -10.13 2.77 18.29
CA THR A 223 -10.24 1.75 19.34
C THR A 223 -9.97 2.32 20.76
N ALA A 224 -9.61 3.60 20.87
CA ALA A 224 -9.39 4.30 22.13
C ALA A 224 -10.57 5.24 22.46
N ALA A 225 -11.71 4.67 22.84
CA ALA A 225 -12.79 5.36 23.57
C ALA A 225 -13.48 4.39 24.52
#